data_AF-A0A424STS5-F1
#
_entry.id   AF-A0A424STS5-F1
#
_cell.length_a   1.000
_cell.length_b   1.000
_cell.length_c   1.000
_cell.angle_alpha   90.00
_cell.angle_beta   90.00
_cell.angle_gamma   90.00
#
_symmetry.space_group_name_H-M   'P 1'
#
loop_
_entity.id
_entity.type
_entity.pdbx_description
1 polymer ?
#
loop_
_entity_poly.entity_id
_entity_poly.type
_entity_poly.pdbx_seq_one_letter_code
_entity_poly.pdbx_strand_id
1 'polypeptide(L)'
;MLIDTFTICYNHDRKSPTAVYVEVTGESVEKDIDKRPPFFTDKRVKKEFRTTSKDYTNTGYDRGHFGASDASHDWDKKHQKATYSMANIVPQTPFANRYKFIALEKHEREMAVKYGRLENITIAYWNNRPKKIGNSQLHVPSGFAKLFTDGKNYKECFFVWNNDKYDKSDGQDPNKYKQDCDKLIAMWGTQVGEADSWSMKDKGALVDLLEKYIDSEKNQSKVGIASSLLKAIKK
;
A
#
# COMPACT_ATOMS: atom_id res chain seq x y z
N MET A 1 14.31 -6.01 23.37
CA MET A 1 14.91 -6.45 22.11
C MET A 1 13.79 -6.66 21.11
N LEU A 2 13.82 -6.02 19.94
CA LEU A 2 12.86 -6.28 18.86
C LEU A 2 13.16 -7.67 18.29
N ILE A 3 12.13 -8.43 17.97
CA ILE A 3 12.25 -9.69 17.24
C ILE A 3 11.98 -9.44 15.77
N ASP A 4 12.65 -10.21 14.93
CA ASP A 4 12.38 -10.25 13.50
C ASP A 4 11.23 -11.24 13.26
N THR A 5 10.00 -10.76 13.46
CA THR A 5 8.75 -11.52 13.26
C THR A 5 8.24 -11.46 11.83
N PHE A 6 8.75 -10.50 11.06
CA PHE A 6 8.41 -10.24 9.67
C PHE A 6 9.56 -9.48 9.03
N THR A 7 9.65 -9.57 7.71
CA THR A 7 10.74 -8.96 6.92
C THR A 7 10.22 -7.71 6.23
N ILE A 8 10.91 -6.58 6.40
CA ILE A 8 10.53 -5.30 5.80
C ILE A 8 11.55 -4.89 4.74
N CYS A 9 11.10 -4.66 3.52
CA CYS A 9 11.85 -3.92 2.51
C CYS A 9 11.56 -2.42 2.68
N TYR A 10 12.47 -1.68 3.31
CA TYR A 10 12.27 -0.27 3.65
C TYR A 10 12.98 0.66 2.65
N ASN A 11 12.26 1.66 2.14
CA ASN A 11 12.84 2.67 1.25
C ASN A 11 13.15 3.95 2.04
N HIS A 12 14.43 4.32 2.06
CA HIS A 12 14.95 5.47 2.79
C HIS A 12 14.45 6.82 2.27
N ASP A 13 14.28 6.99 0.95
CA ASP A 13 13.80 8.25 0.37
C ASP A 13 12.33 8.48 0.67
N ARG A 14 11.53 7.39 0.63
CA ARG A 14 10.09 7.41 0.92
C ARG A 14 9.80 7.43 2.42
N LYS A 15 10.79 7.01 3.23
CA LYS A 15 10.68 6.76 4.68
C LYS A 15 9.53 5.81 5.01
N SER A 16 9.33 4.82 4.14
CA SER A 16 8.16 3.95 4.14
C SER A 16 8.55 2.53 3.73
N PRO A 17 7.93 1.48 4.30
CA PRO A 17 8.07 0.14 3.77
C PRO A 17 7.50 0.07 2.35
N THR A 18 8.20 -0.66 1.48
CA THR A 18 7.78 -0.89 0.10
C THR A 18 7.21 -2.27 -0.14
N ALA A 19 7.71 -3.24 0.63
CA ALA A 19 7.13 -4.55 0.76
C ALA A 19 7.36 -5.05 2.19
N VAL A 20 6.44 -5.86 2.70
CA VAL A 20 6.62 -6.61 3.94
C VAL A 20 6.18 -8.04 3.70
N TYR A 21 7.02 -8.98 4.09
CA TYR A 21 6.71 -10.41 4.13
C TYR A 21 6.45 -10.83 5.57
N VAL A 22 5.38 -11.59 5.78
CA VAL A 22 5.04 -12.18 7.07
C VAL A 22 4.49 -13.58 6.88
N GLU A 23 4.80 -14.46 7.83
CA GLU A 23 4.15 -15.76 7.94
C GLU A 23 3.15 -15.72 9.11
N VAL A 24 1.95 -16.20 8.86
CA VAL A 24 0.85 -16.23 9.83
C VAL A 24 0.39 -17.68 9.96
N THR A 25 0.22 -18.18 11.19
CA THR A 25 -0.24 -19.54 11.43
C THR A 25 -1.65 -19.54 12.00
N GLY A 26 -2.43 -20.60 11.76
CA GLY A 26 -3.75 -20.75 12.36
C GLY A 26 -3.71 -20.65 13.88
N GLU A 27 -2.73 -21.30 14.52
CA GLU A 27 -2.56 -21.27 15.98
C GLU A 27 -2.25 -19.86 16.51
N SER A 28 -1.56 -19.02 15.74
CA SER A 28 -1.18 -17.68 16.19
C SER A 28 -2.33 -16.68 16.15
N VAL A 29 -3.35 -16.91 15.32
CA VAL A 29 -4.44 -15.94 15.09
C VAL A 29 -5.72 -16.24 15.88
N GLU A 30 -5.75 -17.35 16.61
CA GLU A 30 -6.86 -17.74 17.51
C GLU A 30 -6.69 -17.19 18.93
N LYS A 31 -5.51 -16.64 19.25
CA LYS A 31 -5.18 -16.05 20.57
C LYS A 31 -5.30 -14.53 20.46
N ASP A 32 -5.82 -13.89 21.50
CA ASP A 32 -5.97 -12.43 21.57
C ASP A 32 -5.45 -11.91 22.92
N ILE A 33 -4.61 -10.89 22.89
CA ILE A 33 -4.25 -10.08 24.04
C ILE A 33 -4.83 -8.67 23.88
N ASP A 34 -5.77 -8.31 24.75
CA ASP A 34 -6.54 -7.06 24.65
C ASP A 34 -5.69 -5.76 24.64
N LYS A 35 -4.44 -5.80 25.16
CA LYS A 35 -3.66 -4.59 25.43
C LYS A 35 -2.77 -4.17 24.27
N ARG A 36 -3.25 -3.21 23.49
CA ARG A 36 -2.47 -2.54 22.43
C ARG A 36 -1.30 -1.69 22.95
N PRO A 37 -0.07 -1.86 22.43
CA PRO A 37 1.06 -1.00 22.75
C PRO A 37 1.03 0.33 21.97
N PRO A 38 1.81 1.35 22.38
CA PRO A 38 1.96 2.56 21.59
C PRO A 38 2.92 2.34 20.40
N PHE A 39 2.66 3.06 19.30
CA PHE A 39 3.60 3.18 18.19
C PHE A 39 4.95 3.75 18.64
N PHE A 40 6.05 3.21 18.12
CA PHE A 40 7.40 3.68 18.43
C PHE A 40 8.29 3.75 17.20
N THR A 41 9.20 4.71 17.22
CA THR A 41 10.22 4.88 16.18
C THR A 41 11.21 3.73 16.20
N ASP A 42 11.41 3.07 15.06
CA ASP A 42 12.40 2.00 14.92
C ASP A 42 13.82 2.56 14.94
N LYS A 43 14.60 2.17 15.95
CA LYS A 43 16.00 2.61 16.08
C LYS A 43 16.96 1.85 15.15
N ARG A 44 16.50 0.84 14.40
CA ARG A 44 17.31 0.11 13.41
C ARG A 44 17.43 0.86 12.08
N VAL A 45 16.41 1.62 11.68
CA VAL A 45 16.46 2.55 10.53
C VAL A 45 17.45 3.67 10.85
N LYS A 46 18.16 4.29 9.90
CA LYS A 46 19.04 5.44 10.22
C LYS A 46 18.22 6.68 10.58
N LYS A 47 18.76 7.57 11.42
CA LYS A 47 18.02 8.68 12.05
C LYS A 47 17.32 9.59 11.03
N GLU A 48 17.98 9.89 9.93
CA GLU A 48 17.51 10.72 8.82
C GLU A 48 16.34 10.12 8.03
N PHE A 49 16.20 8.79 8.07
CA PHE A 49 15.15 8.05 7.35
C PHE A 49 14.02 7.55 8.26
N ARG A 50 14.14 7.70 9.58
CA ARG A 50 13.11 7.30 10.55
C ARG A 50 11.87 8.18 10.46
N THR A 51 10.73 7.56 10.71
CA THR A 51 9.46 8.26 10.97
C THR A 51 9.04 8.14 12.42
N THR A 52 8.18 9.04 12.86
CA THR A 52 7.62 9.05 14.21
C THR A 52 6.10 9.09 14.16
N SER A 53 5.45 8.67 15.24
CA SER A 53 3.98 8.76 15.34
C SER A 53 3.47 10.20 15.19
N LYS A 54 4.27 11.21 15.51
CA LYS A 54 3.92 12.64 15.36
C LYS A 54 3.84 13.09 13.90
N ASP A 55 4.45 12.36 12.96
CA ASP A 55 4.36 12.68 11.53
C ASP A 55 2.94 12.52 10.97
N TYR A 56 2.06 11.83 11.70
CA TYR A 56 0.68 11.56 11.33
C TYR A 56 -0.32 12.54 11.97
N THR A 57 0.11 13.31 12.98
CA THR A 57 -0.76 14.23 13.72
C THR A 57 -1.34 15.30 12.79
N ASN A 58 -2.67 15.46 12.80
CA ASN A 58 -3.40 16.45 11.99
C ASN A 58 -3.18 16.34 10.46
N THR A 59 -2.83 15.16 9.96
CA THR A 59 -2.58 14.95 8.52
C THR A 59 -3.79 14.43 7.73
N GLY A 60 -4.78 13.90 8.44
CA GLY A 60 -5.90 13.16 7.87
C GLY A 60 -5.60 11.67 7.58
N TYR A 61 -4.37 11.21 7.82
CA TYR A 61 -3.99 9.81 7.64
C TYR A 61 -3.90 9.07 8.97
N ASP A 62 -4.37 7.83 8.97
CA ASP A 62 -4.14 6.88 10.05
C ASP A 62 -2.73 6.29 9.97
N ARG A 63 -2.26 5.83 11.14
CA ARG A 63 -1.10 4.95 11.27
C ARG A 63 -1.55 3.53 10.94
N GLY A 64 -1.54 3.20 9.65
CA GLY A 64 -1.96 1.90 9.15
C GLY A 64 -0.85 0.86 9.30
N HIS A 65 -1.16 -0.28 9.90
CA HIS A 65 -0.29 -1.45 9.85
C HIS A 65 -0.20 -1.94 8.40
N PHE A 66 1.02 -2.06 7.88
CA PHE A 66 1.22 -2.35 6.46
C PHE A 66 1.26 -3.86 6.18
N GLY A 67 2.29 -4.54 6.64
CA GLY A 67 2.45 -5.98 6.43
C GLY A 67 1.91 -6.80 7.57
N ALA A 68 2.53 -6.61 8.74
CA ALA A 68 2.16 -7.31 9.96
C ALA A 68 1.09 -6.52 10.71
N SER A 69 -0.09 -7.13 10.84
CA SER A 69 -1.26 -6.58 11.52
C SER A 69 -1.25 -6.88 13.01
N ASP A 70 -1.86 -5.99 13.81
CA ASP A 70 -2.07 -6.17 15.27
C ASP A 70 -2.73 -7.52 15.56
N ALA A 71 -3.88 -7.77 14.94
CA ALA A 71 -4.72 -8.96 15.18
C ALA A 71 -4.15 -10.29 14.65
N SER A 72 -3.04 -10.27 13.91
CA SER A 72 -2.36 -11.52 13.51
C SER A 72 -1.13 -11.83 14.37
N HIS A 73 -0.79 -10.91 15.29
CA HIS A 73 0.43 -10.96 16.11
C HIS A 73 0.15 -10.70 17.60
N ASP A 74 -1.11 -10.64 18.01
CA ASP A 74 -1.58 -10.39 19.38
C ASP A 74 -1.63 -11.66 20.25
N TRP A 75 -1.01 -12.76 19.82
CA TRP A 75 -0.84 -13.95 20.64
C TRP A 75 0.28 -13.84 21.69
N ASP A 76 1.19 -12.87 21.56
CA ASP A 76 2.21 -12.51 22.56
C ASP A 76 2.61 -11.03 22.47
N LYS A 77 2.92 -10.44 23.63
CA LYS A 77 3.24 -9.01 23.76
C LYS A 77 4.44 -8.57 22.91
N LYS A 78 5.41 -9.45 22.69
CA LYS A 78 6.63 -9.12 21.95
C LYS A 78 6.34 -9.05 20.45
N HIS A 79 5.51 -9.96 19.94
CA HIS A 79 5.07 -10.01 18.54
C HIS A 79 4.14 -8.85 18.24
N GLN A 80 3.13 -8.63 19.08
CA GLN A 80 2.23 -7.48 18.97
C GLN A 80 3.03 -6.18 18.98
N LYS A 81 3.97 -6.01 19.92
CA LYS A 81 4.81 -4.80 19.94
C LYS A 81 5.63 -4.64 18.66
N ALA A 82 6.10 -5.71 18.01
CA ALA A 82 6.87 -5.56 16.78
C ALA A 82 6.07 -4.87 15.67
N THR A 83 4.76 -5.13 15.55
CA THR A 83 3.90 -4.55 14.50
C THR A 83 3.74 -3.03 14.62
N TYR A 84 3.87 -2.48 15.83
CA TYR A 84 3.77 -1.04 16.13
C TYR A 84 5.07 -0.26 15.87
N SER A 85 6.10 -0.91 15.32
CA SER A 85 7.28 -0.23 14.81
C SER A 85 6.88 0.68 13.65
N MET A 86 7.27 1.96 13.71
CA MET A 86 7.01 2.91 12.62
C MET A 86 7.63 2.50 11.26
N ALA A 87 8.55 1.53 11.24
CA ALA A 87 9.07 0.94 10.00
C ALA A 87 8.03 0.04 9.28
N ASN A 88 7.01 -0.45 9.98
CA ASN A 88 5.87 -1.23 9.46
C ASN A 88 4.61 -0.37 9.24
N ILE A 89 4.67 0.94 9.49
CA ILE A 89 3.49 1.81 9.43
C ILE A 89 3.53 2.68 8.17
N VAL A 90 2.41 2.72 7.45
CA VAL A 90 2.21 3.58 6.28
C VAL A 90 1.04 4.54 6.48
N PRO A 91 1.06 5.73 5.84
CA PRO A 91 -0.11 6.59 5.79
C PRO A 91 -1.25 5.92 5.04
N GLN A 92 -2.31 5.58 5.77
CA GLN A 92 -3.55 5.04 5.19
C GLN A 92 -4.67 6.04 5.41
N THR A 93 -5.50 6.25 4.40
CA THR A 93 -6.75 6.99 4.57
C THR A 93 -7.67 6.25 5.54
N PRO A 94 -8.57 6.93 6.28
CA PRO A 94 -9.45 6.29 7.24
C PRO A 94 -10.23 5.11 6.64
N PHE A 95 -10.71 5.21 5.40
CA PHE A 95 -11.47 4.10 4.83
C PHE A 95 -10.58 2.98 4.31
N ALA A 96 -9.40 3.29 3.77
CA ALA A 96 -8.43 2.26 3.42
C ALA A 96 -8.02 1.44 4.65
N ASN A 97 -7.71 2.09 5.77
CA ASN A 97 -7.29 1.43 7.00
C ASN A 97 -8.45 0.68 7.68
N ARG A 98 -9.50 1.40 8.07
CA ARG A 98 -10.51 0.93 9.02
C ARG A 98 -11.57 0.02 8.39
N TYR A 99 -11.55 -0.15 7.08
CA TYR A 99 -12.54 -0.98 6.37
C TYR A 99 -11.86 -1.91 5.38
N LYS A 100 -11.19 -1.38 4.34
CA LYS A 100 -10.62 -2.21 3.26
C LYS A 100 -9.50 -3.12 3.77
N PHE A 101 -8.53 -2.58 4.51
CA PHE A 101 -7.43 -3.34 5.09
C PHE A 101 -7.92 -4.33 6.15
N ILE A 102 -8.81 -3.90 7.06
CA ILE A 102 -9.37 -4.79 8.09
C ILE A 102 -10.09 -6.00 7.46
N ALA A 103 -10.82 -5.80 6.36
CA ALA A 103 -11.44 -6.90 5.62
C ALA A 103 -10.39 -7.90 5.09
N LEU A 104 -9.30 -7.42 4.49
CA LEU A 104 -8.22 -8.28 4.00
C LEU A 104 -7.42 -8.95 5.12
N GLU A 105 -7.19 -8.26 6.24
CA GLU A 105 -6.53 -8.83 7.42
C GLU A 105 -7.40 -9.89 8.09
N LYS A 106 -8.74 -9.73 8.08
CA LYS A 106 -9.64 -10.77 8.54
C LYS A 106 -9.57 -12.00 7.65
N HIS A 107 -9.62 -11.81 6.32
CA HIS A 107 -9.48 -12.89 5.35
C HIS A 107 -8.13 -13.63 5.47
N GLU A 108 -7.04 -12.89 5.67
CA GLU A 108 -5.71 -13.44 5.97
C GLU A 108 -5.77 -14.45 7.14
N ARG A 109 -6.37 -14.06 8.27
CA ARG A 109 -6.49 -14.94 9.44
C ARG A 109 -7.37 -16.16 9.16
N GLU A 110 -8.50 -15.97 8.49
CA GLU A 110 -9.40 -17.06 8.09
C GLU A 110 -8.66 -18.10 7.22
N MET A 111 -7.83 -17.64 6.29
CA MET A 111 -7.04 -18.51 5.42
C MET A 111 -5.86 -19.16 6.16
N ALA A 112 -5.23 -18.46 7.10
CA ALA A 112 -4.20 -19.04 7.96
C ALA A 112 -4.74 -20.20 8.81
N VAL A 113 -5.96 -20.07 9.35
CA VAL A 113 -6.65 -21.18 10.04
C VAL A 113 -6.95 -22.32 9.07
N LYS A 114 -7.56 -22.00 7.91
CA LYS A 114 -7.97 -23.02 6.93
C LYS A 114 -6.81 -23.85 6.38
N TYR A 115 -5.67 -23.21 6.08
CA TYR A 115 -4.50 -23.86 5.48
C TYR A 115 -3.41 -24.20 6.51
N GLY A 116 -3.63 -23.88 7.79
CA GLY A 116 -2.68 -24.07 8.90
C GLY A 116 -1.55 -23.04 8.94
N ARG A 117 -1.11 -22.57 7.77
CA ARG A 117 -0.06 -21.56 7.59
C ARG A 117 -0.34 -20.75 6.33
N LEU A 118 -0.09 -19.45 6.40
CA LEU A 118 -0.22 -18.53 5.28
C LEU A 118 0.99 -17.60 5.22
N GLU A 119 1.55 -17.48 4.03
CA GLU A 119 2.55 -16.47 3.69
C GLU A 119 1.81 -15.26 3.11
N ASN A 120 2.06 -14.07 3.66
CA ASN A 120 1.54 -12.80 3.18
C ASN A 120 2.67 -11.88 2.74
N ILE A 121 2.56 -11.35 1.53
CA ILE A 121 3.34 -10.20 1.06
C ILE A 121 2.41 -9.00 0.88
N THR A 122 2.64 -7.94 1.65
CA THR A 122 2.03 -6.64 1.38
C THR A 122 2.99 -5.77 0.57
N ILE A 123 2.51 -5.19 -0.53
CA ILE A 123 3.24 -4.29 -1.43
C ILE A 123 2.59 -2.90 -1.42
N ALA A 124 3.40 -1.85 -1.42
CA ALA A 124 2.93 -0.48 -1.56
C ALA A 124 3.19 0.02 -2.98
N TYR A 125 2.32 0.93 -3.41
CA TYR A 125 2.38 1.57 -4.72
C TYR A 125 2.43 3.09 -4.54
N TRP A 126 3.04 3.79 -5.50
CA TRP A 126 3.12 5.24 -5.47
C TRP A 126 2.82 5.83 -6.84
N ASN A 127 2.21 7.01 -6.83
CA ASN A 127 2.11 7.86 -8.00
C ASN A 127 3.42 8.67 -8.18
N ASN A 128 3.48 9.49 -9.23
CA ASN A 128 4.70 10.22 -9.63
C ASN A 128 5.04 11.37 -8.70
N ARG A 129 4.05 11.84 -7.94
CA ARG A 129 4.14 12.99 -7.05
C ARG A 129 3.44 12.64 -5.75
N PRO A 130 3.99 11.70 -4.95
CA PRO A 130 3.31 11.25 -3.75
C PRO A 130 3.20 12.42 -2.78
N LYS A 131 2.01 12.59 -2.19
CA LYS A 131 1.83 13.52 -1.06
C LYS A 131 2.84 13.16 0.03
N LYS A 132 3.35 14.17 0.72
CA LYS A 132 4.26 14.02 1.85
C LYS A 132 3.62 14.57 3.11
N ILE A 133 3.81 13.90 4.24
CA ILE A 133 3.24 14.30 5.53
C ILE A 133 4.31 14.38 6.62
N GLY A 134 4.01 15.17 7.65
CA GLY A 134 4.85 15.30 8.83
C GLY A 134 6.18 16.00 8.60
N ASN A 135 6.96 16.11 9.68
CA ASN A 135 8.28 16.73 9.64
C ASN A 135 9.29 15.84 8.93
N SER A 136 9.09 14.52 8.96
CA SER A 136 9.94 13.60 8.23
C SER A 136 9.75 13.64 6.71
N GLN A 137 8.71 14.30 6.19
CA GLN A 137 8.36 14.28 4.75
C GLN A 137 8.06 12.86 4.26
N LEU A 138 7.39 12.06 5.10
CA LEU A 138 6.97 10.70 4.81
C LEU A 138 6.06 10.66 3.58
N HIS A 139 6.40 9.83 2.60
CA HIS A 139 5.59 9.67 1.38
C HIS A 139 4.33 8.85 1.66
N VAL A 140 3.20 9.31 1.13
CA VAL A 140 1.91 8.62 1.16
C VAL A 140 1.82 7.67 -0.05
N PRO A 141 1.63 6.35 0.16
CA PRO A 141 1.35 5.41 -0.92
C PRO A 141 0.00 5.71 -1.60
N SER A 142 -0.11 5.47 -2.91
CA SER A 142 -1.35 5.62 -3.68
C SER A 142 -2.26 4.39 -3.55
N GLY A 143 -1.69 3.23 -3.27
CA GLY A 143 -2.41 1.98 -3.13
C GLY A 143 -1.54 0.88 -2.54
N PHE A 144 -2.15 -0.27 -2.34
CA PHE A 144 -1.55 -1.41 -1.68
C PHE A 144 -1.99 -2.70 -2.36
N ALA A 145 -1.12 -3.71 -2.37
CA ALA A 145 -1.51 -5.08 -2.66
C ALA A 145 -1.23 -5.98 -1.47
N LYS A 146 -2.06 -7.00 -1.28
CA LYS A 146 -1.78 -8.13 -0.39
C LYS A 146 -1.82 -9.41 -1.21
N LEU A 147 -0.80 -10.25 -1.06
CA LEU A 147 -0.67 -11.52 -1.75
C LEU A 147 -0.62 -12.61 -0.69
N PHE A 148 -1.52 -13.58 -0.76
CA PHE A 148 -1.67 -14.67 0.19
C PHE A 148 -1.36 -15.99 -0.50
N THR A 149 -0.53 -16.83 0.11
CA THR A 149 -0.27 -18.19 -0.38
C THR A 149 0.00 -19.17 0.75
N ASP A 150 -0.35 -20.45 0.57
CA ASP A 150 0.06 -21.54 1.47
C ASP A 150 1.44 -22.15 1.09
N GLY A 151 2.08 -21.62 0.03
CA GLY A 151 3.30 -22.16 -0.55
C GLY A 151 3.09 -23.46 -1.34
N LYS A 152 1.83 -23.84 -1.61
CA LYS A 152 1.44 -25.05 -2.35
C LYS A 152 0.46 -24.68 -3.46
N ASN A 153 -0.84 -24.79 -3.19
CA ASN A 153 -1.91 -24.69 -4.21
C ASN A 153 -2.81 -23.48 -3.99
N TYR A 154 -2.75 -22.84 -2.83
CA TYR A 154 -3.54 -21.65 -2.53
C TYR A 154 -2.74 -20.40 -2.87
N LYS A 155 -3.34 -19.53 -3.69
CA LYS A 155 -2.82 -18.22 -4.04
C LYS A 155 -3.97 -17.26 -4.31
N GLU A 156 -4.00 -16.13 -3.60
CA GLU A 156 -4.93 -15.04 -3.87
C GLU A 156 -4.23 -13.69 -3.73
N CYS A 157 -4.64 -12.73 -4.54
CA CYS A 157 -4.06 -11.40 -4.52
C CYS A 157 -5.15 -10.34 -4.52
N PHE A 158 -4.90 -9.26 -3.80
CA PHE A 158 -5.86 -8.20 -3.57
C PHE A 158 -5.20 -6.85 -3.80
N PHE A 159 -5.95 -5.88 -4.30
CA PHE A 159 -5.50 -4.51 -4.47
C PHE A 159 -6.48 -3.52 -3.87
N VAL A 160 -5.94 -2.54 -3.14
CA VAL A 160 -6.69 -1.51 -2.44
C VAL A 160 -6.11 -0.14 -2.78
N TRP A 161 -6.95 0.75 -3.31
CA TRP A 161 -6.62 2.16 -3.42
C TRP A 161 -6.56 2.82 -2.04
N ASN A 162 -5.53 3.64 -1.81
CA ASN A 162 -5.38 4.44 -0.61
C ASN A 162 -6.21 5.72 -0.71
N ASN A 163 -7.53 5.57 -0.76
CA ASN A 163 -8.50 6.65 -0.83
C ASN A 163 -9.74 6.33 0.01
N ASP A 164 -10.56 7.38 0.24
CA ASP A 164 -11.82 7.28 0.97
C ASP A 164 -13.03 6.90 0.10
N LYS A 165 -12.80 6.30 -1.07
CA LYS A 165 -13.88 5.68 -1.86
C LYS A 165 -14.18 4.30 -1.27
N TYR A 166 -15.34 4.09 -0.68
CA TYR A 166 -15.73 2.82 -0.06
C TYR A 166 -17.20 2.50 -0.32
N ASP A 167 -17.47 1.29 -0.80
CA ASP A 167 -18.83 0.78 -0.96
C ASP A 167 -19.33 0.27 0.39
N LYS A 168 -20.36 0.94 0.94
CA LYS A 168 -20.92 0.55 2.24
C LYS A 168 -21.73 -0.74 2.19
N SER A 169 -22.20 -1.15 1.01
CA SER A 169 -23.04 -2.33 0.86
C SER A 169 -22.24 -3.61 0.98
N ASP A 170 -21.04 -3.65 0.39
CA ASP A 170 -20.23 -4.87 0.31
C ASP A 170 -18.72 -4.65 0.40
N GLY A 171 -18.25 -3.46 0.78
CA GLY A 171 -16.82 -3.18 0.93
C GLY A 171 -16.10 -3.98 2.03
N GLN A 172 -16.84 -4.76 2.83
CA GLN A 172 -16.26 -5.72 3.77
C GLN A 172 -15.92 -7.07 3.11
N ASP A 173 -16.44 -7.35 1.92
CA ASP A 173 -16.13 -8.57 1.18
C ASP A 173 -14.72 -8.46 0.56
N PRO A 174 -13.75 -9.31 0.97
CA PRO A 174 -12.41 -9.28 0.40
C PRO A 174 -12.39 -9.53 -1.11
N ASN A 175 -13.39 -10.25 -1.66
CA ASN A 175 -13.45 -10.58 -3.08
C ASN A 175 -13.61 -9.33 -3.97
N LYS A 176 -14.13 -8.23 -3.44
CA LYS A 176 -14.22 -6.94 -4.15
C LYS A 176 -12.86 -6.36 -4.51
N TYR A 177 -11.84 -6.72 -3.74
CA TYR A 177 -10.47 -6.26 -3.94
C TYR A 177 -9.63 -7.27 -4.69
N LYS A 178 -10.17 -8.46 -5.01
CA LYS A 178 -9.42 -9.55 -5.63
C LYS A 178 -8.94 -9.16 -7.02
N GLN A 179 -7.70 -9.53 -7.32
CA GLN A 179 -7.03 -9.24 -8.58
C GLN A 179 -6.21 -10.44 -9.02
N ASP A 180 -5.83 -10.41 -10.30
CA ASP A 180 -4.85 -11.34 -10.83
C ASP A 180 -3.47 -11.07 -10.21
N CYS A 181 -2.85 -12.10 -9.64
CA CYS A 181 -1.57 -11.99 -8.95
C CYS A 181 -0.44 -11.54 -9.87
N ASP A 182 -0.40 -12.04 -11.10
CA ASP A 182 0.69 -11.78 -12.03
C ASP A 182 0.63 -10.32 -12.50
N LYS A 183 -0.59 -9.78 -12.67
CA LYS A 183 -0.80 -8.33 -12.90
C LYS A 183 -0.28 -7.48 -11.75
N LEU A 184 -0.57 -7.82 -10.48
CA LEU A 184 -0.10 -7.02 -9.34
C LEU A 184 1.43 -7.05 -9.22
N ILE A 185 2.03 -8.23 -9.39
CA ILE A 185 3.50 -8.36 -9.33
C ILE A 185 4.13 -7.54 -10.47
N ALA A 186 3.59 -7.60 -11.68
CA ALA A 186 4.08 -6.81 -12.82
C ALA A 186 3.93 -5.29 -12.62
N MET A 187 2.94 -4.86 -11.83
CA MET A 187 2.77 -3.46 -11.47
C MET A 187 3.79 -2.98 -10.43
N TRP A 188 4.44 -3.87 -9.66
CA TRP A 188 5.36 -3.46 -8.62
C TRP A 188 6.63 -2.80 -9.20
N GLY A 189 7.04 -1.67 -8.63
CA GLY A 189 8.12 -0.84 -9.17
C GLY A 189 7.69 0.10 -10.31
N THR A 190 6.47 -0.05 -10.83
CA THR A 190 5.87 0.90 -11.78
C THR A 190 5.13 2.03 -11.05
N GLN A 191 4.82 3.08 -11.80
CA GLN A 191 4.02 4.20 -11.31
C GLN A 191 2.54 3.81 -11.33
N VAL A 192 1.93 3.73 -10.15
CA VAL A 192 0.54 3.31 -9.99
C VAL A 192 -0.17 4.38 -9.19
N GLY A 193 -1.19 5.01 -9.75
CA GLY A 193 -1.96 6.05 -9.09
C GLY A 193 -3.19 6.43 -9.88
N GLU A 194 -4.31 6.70 -9.21
CA GLU A 194 -5.23 7.71 -9.75
C GLU A 194 -4.42 9.01 -9.80
N ALA A 195 -4.29 9.61 -10.99
CA ALA A 195 -3.72 10.95 -11.06
C ALA A 195 -4.51 11.83 -10.09
N ASP A 196 -3.82 12.61 -9.24
CA ASP A 196 -4.46 13.79 -8.67
C ASP A 196 -5.16 14.51 -9.84
N SER A 197 -6.42 14.90 -9.66
CA SER A 197 -7.22 15.58 -10.68
C SER A 197 -6.30 16.48 -11.51
N TRP A 198 -6.16 16.16 -12.80
CA TRP A 198 -5.18 16.74 -13.71
C TRP A 198 -4.97 18.23 -13.41
N SER A 199 -3.79 18.60 -12.92
CA SER A 199 -3.51 20.03 -12.72
C SER A 199 -3.43 20.71 -14.08
N MET A 200 -3.85 21.97 -14.19
CA MET A 200 -3.73 22.73 -15.45
C MET A 200 -2.29 22.80 -15.97
N LYS A 201 -1.29 22.70 -15.09
CA LYS A 201 0.13 22.65 -15.45
C LYS A 201 0.51 21.32 -16.10
N ASP A 202 -0.05 20.21 -15.62
CA ASP A 202 0.16 18.88 -16.21
C ASP A 202 -0.57 18.74 -17.55
N LYS A 203 -1.74 19.38 -17.68
CA LYS A 203 -2.47 19.57 -18.96
C LYS A 203 -1.60 20.25 -20.02
N GLY A 204 -0.96 21.36 -19.65
CA GLY A 204 -0.03 22.08 -20.53
C GLY A 204 1.16 21.23 -20.95
N ALA A 205 1.83 20.57 -20.00
CA ALA A 205 3.00 19.75 -20.30
C ALA A 205 2.70 18.55 -21.21
N LEU A 206 1.53 17.91 -21.09
CA LEU A 206 1.13 16.83 -22.01
C LEU A 206 0.77 17.39 -23.39
N VAL A 207 0.09 18.54 -23.47
CA VAL A 207 -0.21 19.20 -24.75
C VAL A 207 1.09 19.51 -25.50
N ASP A 208 2.07 20.13 -24.84
CA ASP A 208 3.36 20.46 -25.44
C ASP A 208 4.12 19.22 -25.93
N LEU A 209 4.02 18.11 -25.19
CA LEU A 209 4.66 16.84 -25.55
C LEU A 209 3.98 16.19 -26.77
N LEU A 210 2.64 16.18 -26.81
CA LEU A 210 1.87 15.63 -27.92
C LEU A 210 2.08 16.44 -29.19
N GLU A 211 2.11 17.78 -29.10
CA GLU A 211 2.40 18.67 -30.23
C GLU A 211 3.81 18.42 -30.79
N LYS A 212 4.83 18.38 -29.93
CA LYS A 212 6.20 18.07 -30.36
C LYS A 212 6.33 16.69 -31.02
N TYR A 213 5.62 15.69 -30.51
CA TYR A 213 5.61 14.37 -31.13
C TYR A 213 4.92 14.37 -32.50
N ILE A 214 3.79 15.05 -32.64
CA ILE A 214 3.07 15.18 -33.92
C ILE A 214 3.93 15.91 -34.96
N ASP A 215 4.62 16.98 -34.56
CA ASP A 215 5.45 17.80 -35.45
C ASP A 215 6.76 17.10 -35.87
N SER A 216 7.28 16.20 -35.02
CA SER A 216 8.55 15.49 -35.28
C SER A 216 8.39 14.15 -36.00
N GLU A 217 7.21 13.53 -35.95
CA GLU A 217 6.95 12.24 -36.60
C GLU A 217 6.58 12.42 -38.08
N LYS A 218 7.48 11.94 -38.96
CA LYS A 218 7.33 12.06 -40.41
C LYS A 218 6.28 11.11 -40.98
N ASN A 219 5.93 10.02 -40.26
CA ASN A 219 4.91 9.06 -40.67
C ASN A 219 3.55 9.39 -40.04
N GLN A 220 2.69 10.03 -40.82
CA GLN A 220 1.37 10.50 -40.37
C GLN A 220 0.41 9.38 -39.92
N SER A 221 0.67 8.12 -40.26
CA SER A 221 -0.13 7.00 -39.73
C SER A 221 0.15 6.69 -38.25
N LYS A 222 1.27 7.18 -37.68
CA LYS A 222 1.69 6.94 -36.29
C LYS A 222 1.25 8.02 -35.29
N VAL A 223 0.67 9.12 -35.77
CA VAL A 223 0.26 10.26 -34.93
C VAL A 223 -1.24 10.32 -34.66
N GLY A 224 -2.04 9.39 -35.20
CA GLY A 224 -3.51 9.41 -35.09
C GLY A 224 -4.03 9.36 -33.65
N ILE A 225 -3.41 8.52 -32.80
CA ILE A 225 -3.76 8.42 -31.38
C ILE A 225 -3.37 9.70 -30.64
N ALA A 226 -2.16 10.21 -30.88
CA ALA A 226 -1.68 11.46 -30.27
C ALA A 226 -2.54 12.67 -30.66
N SER A 227 -2.96 12.76 -31.93
CA SER A 227 -3.83 13.83 -32.45
C SER A 227 -5.24 13.76 -31.85
N SER A 228 -5.79 12.56 -31.71
CA SER A 228 -7.11 12.34 -31.10
C SER A 228 -7.10 12.68 -29.62
N LEU A 229 -6.03 12.32 -28.92
CA LEU A 229 -5.81 12.64 -27.51
C LEU A 229 -5.63 14.16 -27.30
N LEU A 230 -4.84 14.82 -28.16
CA LEU A 230 -4.68 16.28 -28.14
C LEU A 230 -6.02 17.03 -28.33
N LYS A 231 -6.86 16.55 -29.26
CA LYS A 231 -8.19 17.13 -29.52
C LYS A 231 -9.17 16.94 -28.36
N ALA A 232 -9.10 15.80 -27.68
CA ALA A 232 -9.91 15.52 -26.49
C ALA A 232 -9.46 16.36 -25.28
N ILE A 233 -8.15 16.61 -25.15
CA ILE A 233 -7.58 17.41 -24.06
C ILE A 233 -7.86 18.91 -24.26
N LYS A 234 -7.88 19.44 -25.49
CA LYS A 234 -8.12 20.88 -25.75
C LYS A 234 -9.59 21.32 -25.70
N LYS A 235 -10.55 20.39 -25.66
CA LYS A 235 -11.96 20.69 -25.33
C LYS A 235 -12.12 20.99 -23.84
#